data_AF-A0A8T4FBD1-F1
#
_entry.id   AF-A0A8T4FBD1-F1
#
_cell.length_a   1.000
_cell.length_b   1.000
_cell.length_c   1.000
_cell.angle_alpha   90.00
_cell.angle_beta   90.00
_cell.angle_gamma   90.00
#
_symmetry.space_group_name_H-M   'P 1'
#
loop_
_entity.id
_entity.type
_entity.pdbx_description
1 polymer ?
#
loop_
_entity_poly.entity_id
_entity_poly.type
_entity_poly.pdbx_seq_one_letter_code
_entity_poly.pdbx_strand_id
1 'polypeptide(L)'
;MVNTQTTPHDPLIDPQEARRHYLHTVHRLATHPALLSLLRGIETGSAVLSALDFIPALCDEASRLRSLLARVRRDHANLIAAARATLAAAHEGEPDPLYYLRDELSDPTGSAGGDSR
;
A
#
# COMPACT_ATOMS: atom_id res chain seq x y z
N MET A 1 36.91 -3.49 -12.22
CA MET A 1 35.72 -2.62 -12.12
C MET A 1 34.55 -3.49 -11.69
N VAL A 2 34.14 -3.40 -10.43
CA VAL A 2 33.04 -4.19 -9.87
C VAL A 2 31.75 -3.49 -10.24
N ASN A 3 30.92 -4.15 -11.05
CA ASN A 3 29.61 -3.64 -11.43
C ASN A 3 28.65 -3.85 -10.26
N THR A 4 28.38 -2.78 -9.50
CA THR A 4 27.33 -2.80 -8.46
C THR A 4 25.98 -2.75 -9.15
N GLN A 5 25.47 -3.92 -9.49
CA GLN A 5 24.10 -4.07 -9.95
C GLN A 5 23.20 -3.93 -8.71
N THR A 6 22.68 -2.72 -8.50
CA THR A 6 21.62 -2.46 -7.54
C THR A 6 20.40 -3.24 -8.02
N THR A 7 20.07 -4.34 -7.36
CA THR A 7 18.77 -5.01 -7.50
C THR A 7 17.80 -4.38 -6.52
N PRO A 8 16.83 -3.55 -6.95
CA PRO A 8 15.61 -3.37 -6.20
C PRO A 8 14.58 -4.31 -6.83
N HIS A 9 14.56 -5.56 -6.37
CA HIS A 9 13.37 -6.38 -6.54
C HIS A 9 13.21 -7.21 -5.28
N ASP A 10 12.88 -6.52 -4.19
CA ASP A 10 12.14 -7.15 -3.10
C ASP A 10 10.85 -7.71 -3.76
N PRO A 11 10.65 -9.04 -3.85
CA PRO A 11 9.42 -9.56 -4.41
C PRO A 11 8.38 -9.47 -3.30
N LEU A 12 8.03 -8.24 -2.91
CA LEU A 12 6.89 -7.98 -2.08
C LEU A 12 5.69 -8.40 -2.94
N ILE A 13 5.21 -9.63 -2.72
CA ILE A 13 4.12 -10.26 -3.45
C ILE A 13 3.06 -9.20 -3.72
N ASP A 14 2.79 -8.91 -4.99
CA ASP A 14 1.77 -7.94 -5.35
C ASP A 14 0.40 -8.50 -4.89
N PRO A 15 -0.33 -7.81 -3.98
CA PRO A 15 -1.62 -8.28 -3.52
C PRO A 15 -2.63 -8.45 -4.68
N GLN A 16 -2.47 -7.71 -5.79
CA GLN A 16 -3.30 -7.90 -6.99
C GLN A 16 -2.95 -9.20 -7.71
N GLU A 17 -1.67 -9.53 -7.83
CA GLU A 17 -1.22 -10.80 -8.41
C GLU A 17 -1.67 -11.98 -7.56
N ALA A 18 -1.52 -11.90 -6.23
CA ALA A 18 -2.00 -12.90 -5.29
C ALA A 18 -3.52 -13.10 -5.41
N ARG A 19 -4.30 -12.01 -5.49
CA ARG A 19 -5.75 -12.06 -5.69
C ARG A 19 -6.13 -12.71 -7.01
N ARG A 20 -5.40 -12.41 -8.10
CA ARG A 20 -5.60 -13.04 -9.41
C ARG A 20 -5.36 -14.55 -9.35
N HIS A 21 -4.27 -14.98 -8.72
CA HIS A 21 -3.97 -16.40 -8.55
C HIS A 21 -5.00 -17.11 -7.67
N TYR A 22 -5.49 -16.46 -6.61
CA TYR A 22 -6.59 -16.96 -5.79
C TYR A 22 -7.87 -17.17 -6.62
N LEU A 23 -8.32 -16.14 -7.36
CA LEU A 23 -9.54 -16.22 -8.17
C LEU A 23 -9.46 -17.34 -9.21
N HIS A 24 -8.30 -17.47 -9.87
CA HIS A 24 -8.06 -18.56 -10.83
C HIS A 24 -8.13 -19.94 -10.15
N THR A 25 -7.57 -20.07 -8.95
CA THR A 25 -7.58 -21.32 -8.19
C THR A 25 -9.00 -21.69 -7.75
N VAL A 26 -9.74 -20.77 -7.15
CA VAL A 26 -11.13 -21.00 -6.73
C VAL A 26 -12.02 -21.31 -7.93
N HIS A 27 -11.83 -20.63 -9.05
CA HIS A 27 -12.55 -20.95 -10.29
C HIS A 27 -12.29 -22.39 -10.75
N ARG A 28 -11.02 -22.82 -10.79
CA ARG A 28 -10.66 -24.20 -11.15
C ARG A 28 -11.25 -25.24 -10.21
N LEU A 29 -11.26 -24.96 -8.90
CA LEU A 29 -11.89 -25.82 -7.89
C LEU A 29 -13.40 -25.92 -8.09
N ALA A 30 -14.07 -24.80 -8.37
CA ALA A 30 -15.51 -24.76 -8.63
C ALA A 30 -15.91 -25.56 -9.87
N THR A 31 -15.06 -25.57 -10.91
CA THR A 31 -15.29 -26.35 -12.13
C THR A 31 -15.12 -27.87 -11.92
N HIS A 32 -14.50 -28.32 -10.81
CA HIS A 32 -14.20 -29.73 -10.56
C HIS A 32 -14.67 -30.19 -9.15
N PRO A 33 -15.98 -30.45 -8.96
CA PRO A 33 -16.55 -30.76 -7.64
C PRO A 33 -16.02 -32.06 -7.01
N ALA A 34 -15.58 -33.03 -7.83
CA ALA A 34 -14.95 -34.26 -7.35
C ALA A 34 -13.62 -33.97 -6.64
N LEU A 35 -12.85 -32.99 -7.13
CA LEU A 35 -11.58 -32.59 -6.53
C LEU A 35 -11.80 -31.84 -5.21
N LEU A 36 -12.82 -30.98 -5.13
CA LEU A 36 -13.23 -30.36 -3.87
C LEU A 36 -13.63 -31.40 -2.82
N SER A 37 -14.38 -32.42 -3.23
CA SER A 37 -14.82 -33.50 -2.34
C SER A 37 -13.63 -34.33 -1.85
N LEU A 38 -12.67 -34.63 -2.74
CA LEU A 38 -11.43 -35.33 -2.40
C LEU A 38 -10.59 -34.53 -1.40
N LEU A 39 -10.40 -33.22 -1.65
CA LEU A 39 -9.63 -32.35 -0.76
C LEU A 39 -10.27 -32.23 0.62
N ARG A 40 -11.60 -32.14 0.71
CA ARG A 40 -12.30 -32.13 2.00
C ARG A 40 -12.22 -33.46 2.75
N GLY A 41 -12.06 -34.57 2.04
CA GLY A 41 -11.96 -35.91 2.62
C GLY A 41 -10.62 -36.23 3.28
N ILE A 42 -9.60 -35.37 3.08
CA ILE A 42 -8.26 -35.56 3.64
C ILE A 42 -7.93 -34.36 4.54
N GLU A 43 -7.41 -34.61 5.73
CA GLU A 43 -7.09 -33.57 6.73
C GLU A 43 -6.24 -32.44 6.13
N THR A 44 -5.16 -32.79 5.42
CA THR A 44 -4.28 -31.82 4.75
C THR A 44 -5.02 -31.02 3.67
N GLY A 45 -5.94 -31.63 2.93
CA GLY A 45 -6.71 -30.93 1.91
C GLY A 45 -7.70 -29.93 2.53
N SER A 46 -8.33 -30.27 3.64
CA SER A 46 -9.16 -29.34 4.42
C SER A 46 -8.36 -28.17 4.97
N ALA A 47 -7.13 -28.42 5.45
CA ALA A 47 -6.23 -27.37 5.91
C ALA A 47 -5.82 -26.42 4.77
N VAL A 48 -5.55 -26.95 3.56
CA VAL A 48 -5.24 -26.15 2.37
C VAL A 48 -6.44 -25.28 1.97
N LEU A 49 -7.66 -25.84 1.95
CA LEU A 49 -8.87 -25.05 1.64
C LEU A 49 -9.08 -23.93 2.67
N SER A 50 -8.89 -24.24 3.96
CA SER A 50 -8.98 -23.23 5.02
C SER A 50 -7.93 -22.13 4.86
N ALA A 51 -6.70 -22.48 4.47
CA ALA A 51 -5.63 -21.52 4.20
C ALA A 51 -5.97 -20.62 2.98
N LEU A 52 -6.58 -21.18 1.94
CA LEU A 52 -7.02 -20.43 0.75
C LEU A 52 -8.08 -19.37 1.11
N ASP A 53 -8.97 -19.66 2.05
CA ASP A 53 -10.04 -18.74 2.48
C ASP A 53 -9.50 -17.46 3.15
N PHE A 54 -8.28 -17.49 3.70
CA PHE A 54 -7.66 -16.29 4.29
C PHE A 54 -7.04 -15.35 3.26
N ILE A 55 -6.74 -15.82 2.04
CA ILE A 55 -6.01 -15.05 1.04
C ILE A 55 -6.70 -13.71 0.68
N PRO A 56 -8.04 -13.65 0.47
CA PRO A 56 -8.71 -12.38 0.18
C PRO A 56 -8.53 -11.35 1.29
N ALA A 57 -8.75 -11.75 2.55
CA ALA A 57 -8.62 -10.86 3.69
C ALA A 57 -7.19 -10.34 3.87
N LEU A 58 -6.19 -11.20 3.64
CA LEU A 58 -4.77 -10.80 3.66
C LEU A 58 -4.42 -9.83 2.53
N CYS A 59 -4.97 -10.04 1.32
CA CYS A 59 -4.76 -9.12 0.19
C CYS A 59 -5.38 -7.74 0.44
N ASP A 60 -6.57 -7.71 1.03
CA ASP A 60 -7.27 -6.46 1.38
C ASP A 60 -6.51 -5.72 2.48
N GLU A 61 -6.04 -6.41 3.52
CA GLU A 61 -5.26 -5.80 4.60
C GLU A 61 -3.90 -5.31 4.12
N ALA A 62 -3.19 -6.09 3.29
CA ALA A 62 -1.94 -5.65 2.68
C ALA A 62 -2.15 -4.39 1.82
N SER A 63 -3.23 -4.33 1.04
CA SER A 63 -3.58 -3.15 0.22
C SER A 63 -3.91 -1.93 1.08
N ARG A 64 -4.63 -2.13 2.19
CA ARG A 64 -4.95 -1.10 3.18
C ARG A 64 -3.68 -0.54 3.82
N LEU A 65 -2.80 -1.41 4.31
CA LEU A 65 -1.54 -1.02 4.94
C LEU A 65 -0.61 -0.30 3.97
N ARG A 66 -0.52 -0.75 2.71
CA ARG A 66 0.24 -0.05 1.67
C ARG A 66 -0.30 1.35 1.40
N SER A 67 -1.63 1.49 1.33
CA SER A 67 -2.29 2.80 1.17
C SER A 67 -2.04 3.72 2.35
N LEU A 68 -2.13 3.18 3.58
CA LEU A 68 -1.86 3.94 4.80
C LEU A 68 -0.39 4.38 4.88
N LEU A 69 0.55 3.49 4.56
CA LEU A 69 1.97 3.82 4.53
C LEU A 69 2.27 4.90 3.49
N ALA A 70 1.69 4.79 2.29
CA ALA A 70 1.84 5.80 1.24
C ALA A 70 1.30 7.17 1.69
N ARG A 71 0.16 7.18 2.39
CA ARG A 71 -0.40 8.40 2.99
C ARG A 71 0.55 9.00 4.03
N VAL A 72 0.95 8.23 5.04
CA VAL A 72 1.85 8.72 6.09
C VAL A 72 3.18 9.26 5.53
N ARG A 73 3.74 8.58 4.51
CA ARG A 73 4.95 9.06 3.84
C ARG A 73 4.74 10.38 3.10
N ARG A 74 3.57 10.58 2.49
CA ARG A 74 3.20 11.84 1.84
C ARG A 74 3.05 12.96 2.85
N ASP A 75 2.27 12.73 3.91
CA ASP A 75 2.02 13.71 4.97
C ASP A 75 3.34 14.16 5.62
N HIS A 76 4.25 13.21 5.87
CA HIS A 76 5.59 13.52 6.37
C HIS A 76 6.44 14.33 5.38
N ALA A 77 6.39 14.01 4.08
CA ALA A 77 7.12 14.76 3.06
C ALA A 77 6.61 16.20 2.93
N ASN A 78 5.29 16.40 3.01
CA ASN A 78 4.70 17.73 2.99
C ASN A 78 5.09 18.54 4.23
N LEU A 79 5.06 17.96 5.43
CA LEU A 79 5.53 18.63 6.64
C LEU A 79 7.00 19.07 6.55
N ILE A 80 7.86 18.24 5.97
CA ILE A 80 9.26 18.63 5.72
C ILE A 80 9.33 19.80 4.74
N ALA A 81 8.50 19.80 3.69
CA ALA A 81 8.44 20.90 2.73
C ALA A 81 7.97 22.20 3.41
N ALA A 82 6.92 22.14 4.22
CA ALA A 82 6.40 23.27 4.99
C ALA A 82 7.43 23.83 5.99
N ALA A 83 8.16 22.95 6.69
CA ALA A 83 9.24 23.36 7.58
C ALA A 83 10.39 24.05 6.82
N ARG A 84 10.75 23.55 5.64
CA ARG A 84 11.76 24.18 4.77
C ARG A 84 11.28 25.55 4.24
N ALA A 85 10.02 25.64 3.81
CA ALA A 85 9.42 26.90 3.37
C ALA A 85 9.41 27.94 4.50
N THR A 86 9.05 27.53 5.72
CA THR A 86 9.10 28.39 6.92
C THR A 86 10.50 28.96 7.16
N LEU A 87 11.55 28.14 7.05
CA LEU A 87 12.93 28.60 7.25
C LEU A 87 13.39 29.56 6.15
N ALA A 88 13.02 29.31 4.90
CA ALA A 88 13.32 30.19 3.78
C ALA A 88 12.61 31.54 3.94
N ALA A 89 11.31 31.53 4.22
CA ALA A 89 10.51 32.72 4.49
C ALA A 89 11.04 33.55 5.65
N ALA A 90 11.48 32.90 6.74
CA ALA A 90 12.09 33.59 7.88
C ALA A 90 13.42 34.25 7.49
N HIS A 91 14.22 33.62 6.63
CA HIS A 91 15.47 34.19 6.12
C HIS A 91 15.22 35.38 5.18
N GLU A 92 14.16 35.32 4.39
CA GLU A 92 13.75 36.36 3.45
C GLU A 92 13.00 37.53 4.12
N GLY A 93 12.68 37.41 5.41
CA GLY A 93 12.01 38.45 6.18
C GLY A 93 10.51 38.55 5.91
N GLU A 94 9.90 37.45 5.45
CA GLU A 94 8.45 37.38 5.24
C GLU A 94 7.71 37.61 6.60
N PRO A 95 6.58 38.34 6.61
CA PRO A 95 5.94 38.75 7.87
C PRO A 95 5.33 37.61 8.70
N ASP A 96 4.97 36.48 8.08
CA ASP A 96 4.39 35.31 8.78
C ASP A 96 4.96 33.99 8.23
N PRO A 97 6.24 33.67 8.49
CA PRO A 97 6.87 32.45 7.98
C PRO A 97 6.24 31.17 8.53
N LEU A 98 5.63 31.24 9.73
CA LEU A 98 4.96 30.11 10.38
C LEU A 98 3.63 29.75 9.72
N TYR A 99 3.15 30.57 8.78
CA TYR A 99 1.97 30.27 7.99
C TYR A 99 2.05 28.88 7.34
N TYR A 100 3.15 28.55 6.66
CA TYR A 100 3.30 27.28 5.94
C TYR A 100 3.15 26.05 6.83
N LEU A 101 3.74 26.08 8.03
CA LEU A 101 3.65 24.97 8.97
C LEU A 101 2.25 24.84 9.57
N ARG A 102 1.58 25.97 9.87
CA ARG A 102 0.20 25.95 10.38
C ARG A 102 -0.78 25.47 9.33
N ASP A 103 -0.59 25.87 8.07
CA ASP A 103 -1.40 25.44 6.94
C ASP A 103 -1.31 23.91 6.76
N GLU A 104 -0.10 23.36 6.70
CA GLU A 104 0.10 21.92 6.56
C GLU A 104 -0.42 21.12 7.76
N LEU A 105 -0.32 21.65 8.99
CA LEU A 105 -0.89 21.01 10.19
C LEU A 105 -2.42 21.10 10.24
N SER A 106 -3.00 22.11 9.59
CA SER A 106 -4.45 22.29 9.50
C SER A 106 -5.08 21.48 8.37
N ASP A 107 -4.28 21.04 7.39
CA ASP A 107 -4.69 20.13 6.32
C ASP A 107 -3.99 18.75 6.41
N PRO A 108 -4.44 17.86 7.33
CA PRO A 108 -3.88 16.51 7.49
C PRO A 108 -4.16 15.56 6.30
N THR A 109 -4.68 16.08 5.20
CA THR A 109 -5.00 15.32 3.98
C THR A 109 -4.20 15.74 2.76
N GLY A 110 -3.44 16.84 2.84
CA GLY A 110 -2.65 17.35 1.73
C GLY A 110 -3.52 17.57 0.49
N SER A 111 -4.35 18.62 0.53
CA SER A 111 -4.90 19.26 -0.67
C SER A 111 -3.73 19.74 -1.52
N ALA A 112 -3.22 18.85 -2.36
CA ALA A 112 -2.48 19.25 -3.53
C ALA A 112 -3.43 20.10 -4.38
N GLY A 113 -3.24 21.41 -4.36
CA GLY A 113 -3.85 22.30 -5.34
C GLY A 113 -3.60 21.75 -6.73
N GLY A 114 -4.68 21.34 -7.40
CA GLY A 114 -4.59 20.68 -8.69
C GLY A 114 -5.90 20.05 -9.16
N ASP A 115 -7.05 20.68 -8.90
CA ASP A 115 -8.24 20.45 -9.71
C ASP A 115 -8.91 21.78 -10.02
N SER A 116 -8.47 22.39 -11.12
CA SER A 116 -9.07 23.55 -11.77
C SER A 116 -8.66 23.55 -13.24
N ARG A 117 -9.25 22.65 -14.03
CA ARG A 117 -9.86 22.91 -15.35
C ARG A 117 -10.26 21.63 -16.07
#